data_AF-A0A0R3QC40-F1
#
_entry.id   AF-A0A0R3QC40-F1
#
_cell.length_a   1.000
_cell.length_b   1.000
_cell.length_c   1.000
_cell.angle_alpha   90.00
_cell.angle_beta   90.00
_cell.angle_gamma   90.00
#
_symmetry.space_group_name_H-M   'P 1'
#
loop_
_entity.id
_entity.type
_entity.pdbx_description
1 polymer ?
#
loop_
_entity_poly.entity_id
_entity_poly.type
_entity_poly.pdbx_seq_one_letter_code
_entity_poly.pdbx_strand_id
1 'polypeptide(L)'
;EPPPHTTSSIYPLPSVVFRFFDYADCPDDGPVLPGAHSIERFLVEEELRWILDQEKTNRKKCASRLLEYDKRTLVPINYVILEVIFSQLFHLPEAPTRLIFYGSLLIELCKTKSMPQVIAQAAEIFYQRIDSMQVACIDRLIDWFSYHMSNFEYRWSWSDWSDCIELDRLAPKHMFVREVLDKCMRLSYHQRLTEFLPAAFEKMIPQKPIISYDLND
;
A
#
# COMPACT_ATOMS: atom_id res chain seq x y z
N GLU A 1 -10.96 40.22 -12.68
CA GLU A 1 -12.09 39.26 -12.64
C GLU A 1 -11.59 37.88 -13.06
N PRO A 2 -12.13 36.79 -12.51
CA PRO A 2 -11.81 35.45 -13.01
C PRO A 2 -12.27 35.30 -14.48
N PRO A 3 -11.54 34.56 -15.33
CA PRO A 3 -11.94 34.32 -16.72
C PRO A 3 -13.33 33.66 -16.80
N PRO A 4 -14.19 34.04 -17.77
CA PRO A 4 -15.49 33.40 -17.95
C PRO A 4 -15.34 31.95 -18.41
N HIS A 5 -16.28 31.09 -17.99
CA HIS A 5 -16.34 29.70 -18.43
C HIS A 5 -16.54 29.60 -19.95
N THR A 6 -15.82 28.68 -20.58
CA THR A 6 -15.94 28.31 -22.00
C THR A 6 -16.10 26.81 -22.16
N THR A 7 -16.58 26.34 -23.32
CA THR A 7 -16.68 24.90 -23.63
C THR A 7 -15.32 24.18 -23.66
N SER A 8 -14.21 24.92 -23.76
CA SER A 8 -12.85 24.39 -23.69
C SER A 8 -12.26 24.42 -22.28
N SER A 9 -13.01 24.88 -21.28
CA SER A 9 -12.54 24.97 -19.89
C SER A 9 -12.45 23.57 -19.28
N ILE A 10 -11.28 23.22 -18.76
CA ILE A 10 -11.02 21.96 -18.06
C ILE A 10 -10.75 22.28 -16.59
N TYR A 11 -11.55 21.72 -15.69
CA TYR A 11 -11.40 21.88 -14.26
C TYR A 11 -10.87 20.58 -13.63
N PRO A 12 -10.14 20.67 -12.51
CA PRO A 12 -9.77 19.49 -11.74
C PRO A 12 -11.02 18.69 -11.34
N LEU A 13 -10.90 17.37 -11.34
CA LEU A 13 -11.94 16.48 -10.81
C LEU A 13 -12.08 16.67 -9.30
N PRO A 14 -13.28 16.43 -8.73
CA PRO A 14 -13.42 16.34 -7.29
C PRO A 14 -12.58 15.17 -6.76
N SER A 15 -12.04 15.33 -5.56
CA SER A 15 -11.26 14.31 -4.87
C SER A 15 -11.89 13.93 -3.53
N VAL A 16 -11.59 12.72 -3.08
CA VAL A 16 -11.94 12.24 -1.73
C VAL A 16 -10.66 12.18 -0.91
N VAL A 17 -10.71 12.71 0.31
CA VAL A 17 -9.60 12.65 1.25
C VAL A 17 -9.42 11.20 1.70
N PHE A 18 -8.28 10.61 1.35
CA PHE A 18 -7.89 9.30 1.84
C PHE A 18 -7.45 9.42 3.31
N ARG A 19 -7.96 8.53 4.16
CA ARG A 19 -7.71 8.53 5.59
C ARG A 19 -7.77 7.10 6.12
N PHE A 20 -6.72 6.66 6.81
CA PHE A 20 -6.79 5.37 7.52
C PHE A 20 -6.11 5.37 8.89
N PHE A 21 -5.26 6.36 9.18
CA PHE A 21 -4.66 6.53 10.50
C PHE A 21 -5.37 7.60 11.35
N ASP A 22 -5.53 7.28 12.62
CA ASP A 22 -5.84 8.23 13.70
C ASP A 22 -4.76 8.23 14.80
N TYR A 23 -5.02 8.94 15.89
CA TYR A 23 -4.04 9.09 16.98
C TYR A 23 -3.83 7.78 17.76
N ALA A 24 -4.81 6.87 17.80
CA ALA A 24 -4.71 5.60 18.51
C ALA A 24 -3.83 4.59 17.78
N ASP A 25 -3.59 4.81 16.48
CA ASP A 25 -2.65 4.03 15.68
C ASP A 25 -1.17 4.39 15.97
N CYS A 26 -0.92 5.56 16.57
CA CYS A 26 0.43 6.08 16.79
C CYS A 26 0.96 5.69 18.19
N PRO A 27 2.29 5.61 18.39
CA PRO A 27 2.86 5.38 19.71
C PRO A 27 2.53 6.51 20.67
N ASP A 28 2.27 6.17 21.95
CA ASP A 28 2.02 7.15 23.02
C ASP A 28 3.23 8.06 23.26
N ASP A 29 4.44 7.52 23.09
CA ASP A 29 5.71 8.21 23.26
C ASP A 29 6.10 8.99 21.99
N GLY A 30 5.34 10.03 21.64
CA GLY A 30 5.62 10.81 20.44
C GLY A 30 4.74 12.05 20.24
N PRO A 31 5.00 12.82 19.16
CA PRO A 31 4.08 13.87 18.75
C PRO A 31 2.71 13.26 18.38
N VAL A 32 1.65 13.92 18.82
CA VAL A 32 0.27 13.49 18.53
C VAL A 32 -0.05 13.71 17.06
N LEU A 33 -0.69 12.73 16.43
CA LEU A 33 -1.18 12.88 15.06
C LEU A 33 -2.26 13.97 14.99
N PRO A 34 -2.10 15.02 14.18
CA PRO A 34 -3.14 16.04 14.04
C PRO A 34 -4.45 15.42 13.53
N GLY A 35 -5.58 15.82 14.12
CA GLY A 35 -6.88 15.26 13.79
C GLY A 35 -7.25 15.44 12.32
N ALA A 36 -8.09 14.54 11.78
CA ALA A 36 -8.45 14.53 10.36
C ALA A 36 -9.12 15.85 9.86
N HIS A 37 -9.71 16.63 10.76
CA HIS A 37 -10.35 17.92 10.47
C HIS A 37 -9.49 19.14 10.85
N SER A 38 -8.21 18.92 11.18
CA SER A 38 -7.30 20.00 11.56
C SER A 38 -6.57 20.56 10.33
N ILE A 39 -6.29 21.87 10.34
CA ILE A 39 -5.55 22.52 9.25
C ILE A 39 -4.09 22.03 9.20
N GLU A 40 -3.52 21.66 10.35
CA GLU A 40 -2.18 21.10 10.46
C GLU A 40 -2.07 19.78 9.69
N ARG A 41 -3.07 18.89 9.81
CA ARG A 41 -3.12 17.64 9.05
C ARG A 41 -3.12 17.91 7.55
N PHE A 42 -3.95 18.84 7.11
CA PHE A 42 -4.01 19.25 5.70
C PHE A 42 -2.65 19.79 5.21
N LEU A 43 -2.08 20.78 5.91
CA LEU A 43 -0.84 21.45 5.49
C LEU A 43 0.35 20.48 5.40
N VAL A 44 0.52 19.60 6.39
CA VAL A 44 1.60 18.62 6.36
C VAL A 44 1.44 17.67 5.18
N GLU A 45 0.23 17.18 4.93
CA GLU A 45 -0.02 16.27 3.82
C GLU A 45 0.20 16.92 2.45
N GLU A 46 -0.24 18.17 2.27
CA GLU A 46 0.03 18.93 1.03
C GLU A 46 1.53 19.08 0.79
N GLU A 47 2.30 19.45 1.82
CA GLU A 47 3.75 19.63 1.71
C GLU A 47 4.48 18.32 1.37
N LEU A 48 4.08 17.20 2.00
CA LEU A 48 4.62 15.88 1.69
C LEU A 48 4.21 15.41 0.27
N ARG A 49 2.97 15.68 -0.16
CA ARG A 49 2.53 15.39 -1.54
C ARG A 49 3.32 16.19 -2.56
N TRP A 50 3.69 17.43 -2.24
CA TRP A 50 4.58 18.23 -3.08
C TRP A 50 5.99 17.59 -3.18
N ILE A 51 6.55 17.09 -2.08
CA ILE A 51 7.83 16.37 -2.11
C ILE A 51 7.75 15.13 -3.01
N LEU A 52 6.65 14.36 -2.93
CA LEU A 52 6.43 13.21 -3.82
C LEU A 52 6.43 13.61 -5.30
N ASP A 53 5.69 14.66 -5.66
CA ASP A 53 5.58 15.10 -7.05
C ASP A 53 6.92 15.60 -7.62
N GLN A 54 7.69 16.35 -6.82
CA GLN A 54 8.98 16.90 -7.26
C GLN A 54 10.07 15.85 -7.41
N GLU A 55 10.03 14.79 -6.59
CA GLU A 55 11.08 13.76 -6.55
C GLU A 55 10.64 12.41 -7.13
N LYS A 56 9.52 12.36 -7.88
CA LYS A 56 8.93 11.13 -8.43
C LYS A 56 9.82 10.32 -9.38
N THR A 57 10.92 10.91 -9.85
CA THR A 57 11.91 10.25 -10.71
C THR A 57 13.10 9.68 -9.95
N ASN A 58 13.28 10.01 -8.67
CA ASN A 58 14.40 9.56 -7.86
C ASN A 58 13.94 9.15 -6.44
N ARG A 59 13.63 7.87 -6.28
CA ARG A 59 13.14 7.31 -5.00
C ARG A 59 14.07 7.55 -3.81
N LYS A 60 15.40 7.55 -4.02
CA LYS A 60 16.39 7.78 -2.94
C LYS A 60 16.34 9.22 -2.46
N LYS A 61 16.33 10.16 -3.39
CA LYS A 61 16.19 11.59 -3.08
C LYS A 61 14.83 11.89 -2.46
N CYS A 62 13.76 11.29 -2.97
CA CYS A 62 12.43 11.39 -2.40
C CYS A 62 12.40 10.92 -0.94
N ALA A 63 12.92 9.71 -0.65
CA ALA A 63 13.00 9.18 0.71
C ALA A 63 13.78 10.10 1.66
N SER A 64 14.97 10.58 1.24
CA SER A 64 15.77 11.52 2.04
C SER A 64 14.99 12.81 2.32
N ARG A 65 14.37 13.43 1.31
CA ARG A 65 13.58 14.66 1.52
C ARG A 65 12.36 14.47 2.42
N LEU A 66 11.66 13.34 2.33
CA LEU A 66 10.55 13.03 3.23
C LEU A 66 11.03 12.88 4.69
N LEU A 67 12.15 12.17 4.90
CA LEU A 67 12.72 11.94 6.22
C LEU A 67 13.37 13.19 6.82
N GLU A 68 13.83 14.12 5.98
CA GLU A 68 14.43 15.40 6.37
C GLU A 68 13.41 16.55 6.41
N TYR A 69 12.11 16.25 6.28
CA TYR A 69 11.06 17.26 6.31
C TYR A 69 11.11 18.11 7.59
N ASP A 70 11.12 19.45 7.42
CA ASP A 70 11.43 20.40 8.51
C ASP A 70 10.51 20.27 9.74
N LYS A 71 9.24 19.92 9.51
CA LYS A 71 8.22 19.80 10.58
C LYS A 71 8.07 18.38 11.12
N ARG A 72 9.01 17.46 10.80
CA ARG A 72 8.95 16.04 11.19
C ARG A 72 8.85 15.77 12.69
N THR A 73 9.24 16.71 13.54
CA THR A 73 9.16 16.59 15.00
C THR A 73 7.79 16.99 15.56
N LEU A 74 6.95 17.65 14.75
CA LEU A 74 5.62 18.13 15.16
C LEU A 74 4.52 17.09 14.96
N VAL A 75 4.80 16.04 14.20
CA VAL A 75 3.83 14.99 13.82
C VAL A 75 4.51 13.63 13.86
N PRO A 76 3.77 12.51 13.98
CA PRO A 76 4.33 11.18 13.87
C PRO A 76 4.70 10.90 12.41
N ILE A 77 5.85 11.43 11.98
CA ILE A 77 6.22 11.63 10.58
C ILE A 77 6.14 10.37 9.71
N ASN A 78 6.52 9.20 10.25
CA ASN A 78 6.45 7.95 9.50
C ASN A 78 5.00 7.59 9.13
N TYR A 79 4.05 7.82 10.04
CA TYR A 79 2.62 7.55 9.81
C TYR A 79 2.07 8.49 8.74
N VAL A 80 2.40 9.78 8.83
CA VAL A 80 1.94 10.78 7.85
C VAL A 80 2.58 10.55 6.47
N ILE A 81 3.88 10.25 6.40
CA ILE A 81 4.55 9.86 5.14
C ILE A 81 3.85 8.66 4.52
N LEU A 82 3.63 7.61 5.31
CA LEU A 82 3.05 6.37 4.82
C LEU A 82 1.63 6.59 4.30
N GLU A 83 0.81 7.35 5.02
CA GLU A 83 -0.54 7.67 4.60
C GLU A 83 -0.57 8.54 3.36
N VAL A 84 0.34 9.51 3.24
CA VAL A 84 0.48 10.31 2.02
C VAL A 84 0.85 9.41 0.84
N ILE A 85 1.79 8.47 0.99
CA ILE A 85 2.15 7.53 -0.08
C ILE A 85 0.95 6.68 -0.51
N PHE A 86 0.19 6.11 0.43
CA PHE A 86 -0.98 5.31 0.10
C PHE A 86 -2.15 6.15 -0.44
N SER A 87 -2.30 7.41 -0.02
CA SER A 87 -3.29 8.31 -0.62
C SER A 87 -3.06 8.53 -2.11
N GLN A 88 -1.79 8.56 -2.52
CA GLN A 88 -1.42 8.69 -3.93
C GLN A 88 -1.54 7.35 -4.67
N LEU A 89 -1.14 6.24 -4.05
CA LEU A 89 -1.26 4.91 -4.64
C LEU A 89 -2.72 4.53 -4.91
N PHE A 90 -3.62 4.84 -3.97
CA PHE A 90 -5.05 4.55 -4.06
C PHE A 90 -5.88 5.71 -4.62
N HIS A 91 -5.25 6.77 -5.15
CA HIS A 91 -5.99 7.88 -5.74
C HIS A 91 -6.85 7.42 -6.93
N LEU A 92 -8.12 7.83 -6.94
CA LEU A 92 -9.05 7.53 -8.02
C LEU A 92 -9.30 8.80 -8.84
N PRO A 93 -9.40 8.70 -10.19
CA PRO A 93 -9.44 7.46 -10.98
C PRO A 93 -8.06 6.78 -11.14
N GLU A 94 -6.98 7.55 -11.16
CA GLU A 94 -5.62 7.06 -11.42
C GLU A 94 -4.62 7.65 -10.44
N ALA A 95 -3.57 6.88 -10.12
CA ALA A 95 -2.48 7.39 -9.30
C ALA A 95 -1.69 8.49 -10.05
N PRO A 96 -1.26 9.58 -9.38
CA PRO A 96 -0.54 10.69 -10.03
C PRO A 96 0.85 10.30 -10.57
N THR A 97 1.41 9.18 -10.11
CA THR A 97 2.68 8.61 -10.56
C THR A 97 2.53 7.10 -10.74
N ARG A 98 3.42 6.49 -11.54
CA ARG A 98 3.47 5.05 -11.75
C ARG A 98 3.52 4.28 -10.43
N LEU A 99 2.68 3.24 -10.29
CA LEU A 99 2.52 2.47 -9.05
C LEU A 99 3.83 1.92 -8.48
N ILE A 100 4.74 1.47 -9.36
CA ILE A 100 6.05 0.92 -8.98
C ILE A 100 6.93 1.94 -8.24
N PHE A 101 6.75 3.24 -8.48
CA PHE A 101 7.47 4.28 -7.75
C PHE A 101 7.19 4.17 -6.25
N TYR A 102 5.90 4.12 -5.86
CA TYR A 102 5.50 4.05 -4.46
C TYR A 102 6.00 2.77 -3.78
N GLY A 103 5.87 1.61 -4.44
CA GLY A 103 6.41 0.36 -3.92
C GLY A 103 7.92 0.43 -3.68
N SER A 104 8.67 1.00 -4.64
CA SER A 104 10.12 1.15 -4.50
C SER A 104 10.56 2.21 -3.49
N LEU A 105 9.75 3.26 -3.30
CA LEU A 105 9.96 4.30 -2.30
C LEU A 105 9.78 3.73 -0.89
N LEU A 106 8.75 2.90 -0.68
CA LEU A 106 8.52 2.24 0.61
C LEU A 106 9.67 1.29 0.99
N ILE A 107 10.24 0.57 0.01
CA ILE A 107 11.46 -0.23 0.23
C ILE A 107 12.64 0.66 0.66
N GLU A 108 12.80 1.84 0.06
CA GLU A 108 13.87 2.77 0.44
C GLU A 108 13.65 3.31 1.86
N LEU A 109 12.41 3.63 2.24
CA LEU A 109 12.05 4.10 3.57
C LEU A 109 12.22 3.02 4.67
N CYS A 110 12.04 1.73 4.33
CA CYS A 110 12.31 0.59 5.23
C CYS A 110 13.76 0.50 5.71
N LYS A 111 14.70 1.23 5.11
CA LYS A 111 16.09 1.31 5.62
C LYS A 111 16.18 2.04 6.96
N THR A 112 15.14 2.78 7.34
CA THR A 112 15.01 3.34 8.69
C THR A 112 14.42 2.31 9.64
N LYS A 113 14.84 2.33 10.91
CA LYS A 113 14.46 1.29 11.89
C LYS A 113 12.96 1.22 12.17
N SER A 114 12.26 2.36 12.16
CA SER A 114 10.86 2.45 12.58
C SER A 114 9.85 2.29 11.46
N MET A 115 10.22 2.50 10.19
CA MET A 115 9.27 2.42 9.08
C MET A 115 8.65 1.01 8.86
N PRO A 116 9.39 -0.11 8.96
CA PRO A 116 8.83 -1.44 8.72
C PRO A 116 7.63 -1.77 9.60
N GLN A 117 7.65 -1.36 10.88
CA GLN A 117 6.53 -1.59 11.80
C GLN A 117 5.27 -0.83 11.37
N VAL A 118 5.42 0.43 10.96
CA VAL A 118 4.30 1.26 10.49
C VAL A 118 3.71 0.70 9.19
N ILE A 119 4.54 0.16 8.30
CA ILE A 119 4.09 -0.53 7.07
C ILE A 119 3.33 -1.81 7.40
N ALA A 120 3.82 -2.62 8.33
CA ALA A 120 3.14 -3.84 8.75
C ALA A 120 1.75 -3.53 9.36
N GLN A 121 1.67 -2.52 10.22
CA GLN A 121 0.40 -2.03 10.77
C GLN A 121 -0.55 -1.54 9.68
N ALA A 122 -0.07 -0.79 8.68
CA ALA A 122 -0.90 -0.34 7.57
C ALA A 122 -1.43 -1.51 6.73
N ALA A 123 -0.60 -2.50 6.42
CA ALA A 123 -1.02 -3.71 5.70
C ALA A 123 -2.13 -4.45 6.47
N GLU A 124 -2.00 -4.56 7.80
CA GLU A 124 -3.03 -5.14 8.65
C GLU A 124 -4.34 -4.34 8.60
N ILE A 125 -4.28 -3.01 8.73
CA ILE A 125 -5.47 -2.15 8.63
C ILE A 125 -6.16 -2.32 7.27
N PHE A 126 -5.41 -2.39 6.17
CA PHE A 126 -5.98 -2.61 4.85
C PHE A 126 -6.64 -3.97 4.73
N TYR A 127 -6.00 -5.04 5.22
CA TYR A 127 -6.59 -6.38 5.26
C TYR A 127 -7.90 -6.41 6.05
N GLN A 128 -7.95 -5.77 7.22
CA GLN A 128 -9.18 -5.74 8.04
C GLN A 128 -10.30 -4.89 7.41
N ARG A 129 -9.97 -3.86 6.63
CA ARG A 129 -10.96 -2.96 6.00
C ARG A 129 -11.30 -3.31 4.55
N ILE A 130 -10.75 -4.41 4.03
CA ILE A 130 -10.77 -4.73 2.60
C ILE A 130 -12.17 -4.95 2.04
N ASP A 131 -13.13 -5.38 2.87
CA ASP A 131 -14.51 -5.64 2.45
C ASP A 131 -15.22 -4.39 1.90
N SER A 132 -14.76 -3.21 2.28
CA SER A 132 -15.29 -1.91 1.84
C SER A 132 -14.37 -1.18 0.84
N MET A 133 -13.21 -1.76 0.52
CA MET A 133 -12.24 -1.15 -0.37
C MET A 133 -12.70 -1.25 -1.83
N GLN A 134 -12.50 -0.18 -2.60
CA GLN A 134 -12.78 -0.19 -4.04
C GLN A 134 -11.90 -1.22 -4.76
N VAL A 135 -12.48 -1.98 -5.68
CA VAL A 135 -11.78 -3.07 -6.39
C VAL A 135 -10.49 -2.60 -7.07
N ALA A 136 -10.53 -1.42 -7.71
CA ALA A 136 -9.32 -0.83 -8.33
C ALA A 136 -8.22 -0.52 -7.30
N CYS A 137 -8.55 -0.26 -6.04
CA CYS A 137 -7.58 -0.08 -4.96
C CYS A 137 -7.09 -1.44 -4.42
N ILE A 138 -7.95 -2.46 -4.36
CA ILE A 138 -7.57 -3.84 -4.01
C ILE A 138 -6.53 -4.37 -4.99
N ASP A 139 -6.73 -4.18 -6.30
CA ASP A 139 -5.75 -4.59 -7.32
C ASP A 139 -4.36 -3.94 -7.09
N ARG A 140 -4.35 -2.65 -6.76
CA ARG A 140 -3.11 -1.91 -6.44
C ARG A 140 -2.49 -2.37 -5.13
N LEU A 141 -3.31 -2.75 -4.14
CA LEU A 141 -2.85 -3.31 -2.87
C LEU A 141 -2.19 -4.68 -3.09
N ILE A 142 -2.78 -5.54 -3.92
CA ILE A 142 -2.23 -6.84 -4.31
C ILE A 142 -0.86 -6.65 -4.99
N ASP A 143 -0.79 -5.76 -5.97
CA ASP A 143 0.46 -5.48 -6.70
C ASP A 143 1.54 -4.92 -5.77
N TRP A 144 1.18 -3.96 -4.92
CA TRP A 144 2.13 -3.38 -3.96
C TRP A 144 2.60 -4.42 -2.94
N PHE A 145 1.69 -5.16 -2.32
CA PHE A 145 2.02 -6.07 -1.23
C PHE A 145 2.86 -7.24 -1.75
N SER A 146 2.47 -7.88 -2.86
CA SER A 146 3.27 -8.96 -3.46
C SER A 146 4.68 -8.51 -3.88
N TYR A 147 4.81 -7.31 -4.45
CA TYR A 147 6.11 -6.70 -4.76
C TYR A 147 6.92 -6.37 -3.50
N HIS A 148 6.28 -5.85 -2.46
CA HIS A 148 6.96 -5.58 -1.18
C HIS A 148 7.50 -6.88 -0.59
N MET A 149 6.67 -7.92 -0.50
CA MET A 149 7.02 -9.24 0.01
C MET A 149 8.21 -9.86 -0.75
N SER A 150 8.27 -9.72 -2.09
CA SER A 150 9.39 -10.26 -2.88
C SER A 150 10.74 -9.62 -2.57
N ASN A 151 10.76 -8.42 -1.98
CA ASN A 151 11.98 -7.71 -1.58
C ASN A 151 12.39 -8.00 -0.11
N PHE A 152 11.55 -8.68 0.67
CA PHE A 152 11.80 -9.04 2.08
C PHE A 152 11.65 -10.55 2.32
N GLU A 153 12.10 -11.34 1.34
CA GLU A 153 12.15 -12.81 1.41
C GLU A 153 10.81 -13.50 1.69
N TYR A 154 9.69 -12.85 1.36
CA TYR A 154 8.33 -13.35 1.60
C TYR A 154 7.97 -13.56 3.08
N ARG A 155 8.68 -12.86 4.00
CA ARG A 155 8.44 -12.95 5.45
C ARG A 155 7.25 -12.12 5.88
N TRP A 156 6.16 -12.80 6.24
CA TRP A 156 4.95 -12.20 6.81
C TRP A 156 4.36 -13.15 7.85
N SER A 157 3.63 -12.60 8.82
CA SER A 157 2.88 -13.39 9.80
C SER A 157 1.61 -13.95 9.19
N TRP A 158 1.73 -14.83 8.19
CA TRP A 158 0.59 -15.38 7.43
C TRP A 158 -0.51 -15.99 8.32
N SER A 159 -0.14 -16.58 9.46
CA SER A 159 -1.08 -17.13 10.44
C SER A 159 -2.11 -16.10 10.95
N ASP A 160 -1.75 -14.82 10.98
CA ASP A 160 -2.63 -13.72 11.42
C ASP A 160 -3.81 -13.51 10.45
N TRP A 161 -3.66 -13.97 9.20
CA TRP A 161 -4.68 -13.89 8.14
C TRP A 161 -5.34 -15.25 7.87
N SER A 162 -5.27 -16.19 8.81
CA SER A 162 -5.88 -17.52 8.66
C SER A 162 -7.41 -17.49 8.58
N ASP A 163 -8.04 -16.38 9.00
CA ASP A 163 -9.48 -16.18 8.88
C ASP A 163 -9.99 -16.23 7.44
N CYS A 164 -9.16 -15.90 6.43
CA CYS A 164 -9.58 -15.91 5.04
C CYS A 164 -9.70 -17.31 4.40
N ILE A 165 -9.08 -18.33 4.98
CA ILE A 165 -8.89 -19.65 4.34
C ILE A 165 -10.23 -20.34 4.09
N GLU A 166 -11.13 -20.26 5.07
CA GLU A 166 -12.43 -20.93 5.05
C GLU A 166 -13.58 -19.99 4.62
N LEU A 167 -13.27 -18.76 4.19
CA LEU A 167 -14.26 -17.86 3.60
C LEU A 167 -14.64 -18.32 2.18
N ASP A 168 -15.77 -17.80 1.70
CA ASP A 168 -16.18 -17.97 0.30
C ASP A 168 -15.09 -17.48 -0.66
N ARG A 169 -14.97 -18.12 -1.84
CA ARG A 169 -13.91 -17.82 -2.83
C ARG A 169 -14.00 -16.41 -3.39
N LEU A 170 -15.16 -15.76 -3.29
CA LEU A 170 -15.43 -14.39 -3.71
C LEU A 170 -15.39 -13.40 -2.54
N ALA A 171 -15.14 -13.85 -1.31
CA ALA A 171 -14.94 -12.94 -0.18
C ALA A 171 -13.67 -12.09 -0.39
N PRO A 172 -13.71 -10.76 -0.17
CA PRO A 172 -12.60 -9.86 -0.46
C PRO A 172 -11.27 -10.27 0.20
N LYS A 173 -11.27 -10.66 1.47
CA LYS A 173 -10.08 -11.19 2.17
C LYS A 173 -9.49 -12.43 1.50
N HIS A 174 -10.35 -13.40 1.14
CA HIS A 174 -9.93 -14.63 0.48
C HIS A 174 -9.34 -14.34 -0.90
N MET A 175 -10.01 -13.52 -1.70
CA MET A 175 -9.52 -13.11 -3.01
C MET A 175 -8.17 -12.40 -2.88
N PHE A 176 -8.07 -11.40 -1.99
CA PHE A 176 -6.84 -10.66 -1.78
C PHE A 176 -5.65 -11.56 -1.49
N VAL A 177 -5.77 -12.47 -0.51
CA VAL A 177 -4.67 -13.38 -0.16
C VAL A 177 -4.36 -14.33 -1.33
N ARG A 178 -5.39 -14.90 -1.98
CA ARG A 178 -5.18 -15.78 -3.14
C ARG A 178 -4.42 -15.08 -4.28
N GLU A 179 -4.83 -13.87 -4.63
CA GLU A 179 -4.20 -13.09 -5.70
C GLU A 179 -2.78 -12.61 -5.32
N VAL A 180 -2.55 -12.25 -4.05
CA VAL A 180 -1.20 -11.96 -3.52
C VAL A 180 -0.30 -13.17 -3.69
N LEU A 181 -0.76 -14.37 -3.31
CA LEU A 181 0.03 -15.60 -3.44
C LEU A 181 0.32 -15.94 -4.90
N ASP A 182 -0.65 -15.75 -5.81
CA ASP A 182 -0.42 -15.92 -7.25
C ASP A 182 0.68 -14.98 -7.76
N LYS A 183 0.63 -13.69 -7.38
CA LYS A 183 1.66 -12.72 -7.75
C LYS A 183 3.02 -13.04 -7.11
N CYS A 184 3.06 -13.50 -5.87
CA CYS A 184 4.29 -13.97 -5.23
C CYS A 184 4.88 -15.18 -5.98
N MET A 185 4.05 -16.11 -6.46
CA MET A 185 4.50 -17.23 -7.29
C MET A 185 5.11 -16.73 -8.61
N ARG A 186 4.51 -15.73 -9.27
CA ARG A 186 5.06 -15.14 -10.50
C ARG A 186 6.39 -14.42 -10.30
N LEU A 187 6.62 -13.87 -9.11
CA LEU A 187 7.90 -13.26 -8.70
C LEU A 187 8.88 -14.28 -8.09
N SER A 188 8.50 -15.56 -8.07
CA SER A 188 9.27 -16.65 -7.49
C SER A 188 8.97 -17.96 -8.23
N TYR A 189 8.73 -19.04 -7.48
CA TYR A 189 8.36 -20.35 -8.00
C TYR A 189 7.48 -21.07 -6.96
N HIS A 190 6.64 -22.01 -7.42
CA HIS A 190 5.65 -22.69 -6.56
C HIS A 190 6.23 -23.30 -5.27
N GLN A 191 7.38 -23.98 -5.35
CA GLN A 191 8.01 -24.59 -4.16
C GLN A 191 8.41 -23.54 -3.11
N ARG A 192 8.71 -22.30 -3.51
CA ARG A 192 9.04 -21.25 -2.55
C ARG A 192 7.86 -20.92 -1.64
N LEU A 193 6.63 -20.95 -2.17
CA LEU A 193 5.41 -20.66 -1.40
C LEU A 193 5.20 -21.70 -0.30
N THR A 194 5.44 -22.98 -0.60
CA THR A 194 5.29 -24.06 0.38
C THR A 194 6.32 -23.99 1.51
N GLU A 195 7.45 -23.30 1.29
CA GLU A 195 8.49 -23.09 2.31
C GLU A 195 8.15 -21.98 3.31
N PHE A 196 7.54 -20.87 2.85
CA PHE A 196 7.27 -19.72 3.73
C PHE A 196 5.83 -19.69 4.28
N LEU A 197 4.90 -20.41 3.68
CA LEU A 197 3.52 -20.47 4.16
C LEU A 197 3.33 -21.52 5.26
N PRO A 198 2.53 -21.22 6.30
CA PRO A 198 2.07 -22.23 7.25
C PRO A 198 1.25 -23.32 6.54
N ALA A 199 1.26 -24.54 7.10
CA ALA A 199 0.52 -25.67 6.52
C ALA A 199 -0.98 -25.42 6.31
N ALA A 200 -1.61 -24.59 7.16
CA ALA A 200 -3.02 -24.21 7.02
C ALA A 200 -3.34 -23.55 5.67
N PHE A 201 -2.37 -22.86 5.05
CA PHE A 201 -2.53 -22.18 3.77
C PHE A 201 -2.36 -23.10 2.55
N GLU A 202 -2.20 -24.42 2.72
CA GLU A 202 -2.01 -25.35 1.60
C GLU A 202 -3.07 -25.20 0.50
N LYS A 203 -4.35 -25.03 0.90
CA LYS A 203 -5.48 -24.82 -0.03
C LYS A 203 -5.41 -23.49 -0.80
N MET A 204 -4.64 -22.52 -0.30
CA MET A 204 -4.49 -21.18 -0.88
C MET A 204 -3.31 -21.10 -1.86
N ILE A 205 -2.46 -22.13 -1.92
CA ILE A 205 -1.30 -22.14 -2.81
C ILE A 205 -1.78 -22.25 -4.27
N PRO A 206 -1.36 -21.33 -5.16
CA PRO A 206 -1.68 -21.40 -6.58
C PRO A 206 -1.19 -22.72 -7.19
N GLN A 207 -1.92 -23.25 -8.17
CA GLN A 207 -1.52 -24.49 -8.84
C GLN A 207 -0.17 -24.34 -9.54
N LYS A 208 0.59 -25.45 -9.61
CA LYS A 208 1.84 -25.48 -10.36
C LYS A 208 1.59 -25.10 -11.82
N PRO A 209 2.36 -24.16 -12.40
CA PRO A 209 2.23 -23.79 -13.80
C PRO A 209 2.81 -24.91 -14.68
N ILE A 210 2.00 -25.92 -14.98
CA ILE A 210 2.34 -27.04 -15.86
C ILE A 210 1.70 -26.84 -17.23
N ILE A 211 2.43 -27.24 -18.28
CA ILE A 211 1.88 -27.24 -19.64
C ILE A 211 0.96 -28.46 -19.75
N SER A 212 -0.29 -28.23 -20.14
CA SER A 212 -1.24 -29.30 -20.49
C SER A 212 -1.27 -29.43 -22.01
N TYR A 213 -0.76 -30.54 -22.53
CA TYR A 213 -0.92 -30.93 -23.92
C TYR A 213 -2.09 -31.91 -24.01
N ASP A 214 -3.15 -31.51 -24.71
CA ASP A 214 -4.27 -32.40 -25.03
C ASP A 214 -3.93 -33.18 -26.31
N LEU A 215 -2.94 -34.06 -26.18
CA LEU A 215 -2.61 -35.07 -27.17
C LEU A 215 -3.08 -36.37 -26.53
N ASN A 216 -4.19 -36.91 -27.03
CA ASN A 216 -4.81 -38.17 -26.60
C ASN A 216 -3.83 -39.36 -26.73
N ASP A 217 -2.90 -39.50 -25.78
CA ASP A 217 -2.19 -40.75 -25.49
C ASP A 217 -2.83 -41.43 -24.26
#